data_AF-A0A3S4UY32-F1
#
_entry.id   AF-A0A3S4UY32-F1
#
_cell.length_a   1.000
_cell.length_b   1.000
_cell.length_c   1.000
_cell.angle_alpha   90.00
_cell.angle_beta   90.00
_cell.angle_gamma   90.00
#
_symmetry.space_group_name_H-M   'P 1'
#
loop_
_entity.id
_entity.type
_entity.pdbx_description
1 polymer ?
#
loop_
_entity_poly.entity_id
_entity_poly.type
_entity_poly.pdbx_seq_one_letter_code
_entity_poly.pdbx_strand_id
1 'polypeptide(L)'
;MRTNEEMLEEIETANQGEGPDPMHTITDPALIDVYKAIVATREADRMLDDAVLTARKSGVTWQAIGDVIGMTRQGAMKRWGSVA
;
A
#
# COMPACT_ATOMS: atom_id res chain seq x y z
N MET A 1 12.43 30.83 -10.88
CA MET A 1 12.00 29.47 -11.28
C MET A 1 13.29 28.69 -11.42
N ARG A 2 13.49 27.62 -10.64
CA ARG A 2 14.74 26.83 -10.69
C ARG A 2 14.78 26.09 -12.02
N THR A 3 15.94 25.98 -12.65
CA THR A 3 16.11 25.23 -13.90
C THR A 3 16.21 23.73 -13.61
N ASN A 4 15.93 22.90 -14.62
CA ASN A 4 16.08 21.45 -14.48
C ASN A 4 17.54 21.05 -14.16
N GLU A 5 18.48 21.87 -14.61
CA GLU A 5 19.92 21.69 -14.40
C GLU A 5 20.30 21.95 -12.94
N GLU A 6 19.78 23.03 -12.35
CA GLU A 6 19.94 23.33 -10.92
C GLU A 6 19.26 22.29 -10.01
N MET A 7 18.18 21.66 -10.49
CA MET A 7 17.49 20.60 -9.75
C MET A 7 18.26 19.26 -9.83
N LEU A 8 18.92 18.98 -10.96
CA LEU A 8 19.71 17.78 -11.16
C LEU A 8 21.03 17.86 -10.37
N GLU A 9 21.70 19.01 -10.37
CA GLU A 9 22.95 19.24 -9.66
C GLU A 9 22.77 19.11 -8.13
N GLU A 10 21.61 19.54 -7.59
CA GLU A 10 21.24 19.37 -6.18
C GLU A 10 21.04 17.89 -5.79
N ILE A 11 20.48 17.07 -6.70
CA ILE A 11 20.32 15.63 -6.49
C ILE A 11 21.68 14.92 -6.52
N GLU A 12 22.53 15.27 -7.47
CA GLU A 12 23.86 14.66 -7.64
C GLU A 12 24.84 15.02 -6.51
N THR A 13 24.72 16.22 -5.94
CA THR A 13 25.59 16.69 -4.85
C THR A 13 25.07 16.39 -3.44
N ALA A 14 23.86 15.82 -3.32
CA ALA A 14 23.37 15.28 -2.05
C ALA A 14 24.35 14.24 -1.48
N ASN A 15 24.50 14.18 -0.15
CA ASN A 15 25.42 13.27 0.55
C ASN A 15 26.89 13.32 0.07
N GLN A 16 27.47 14.52 -0.08
CA GLN A 16 28.89 14.68 -0.49
C GLN A 16 29.24 14.02 -1.85
N GLY A 17 28.27 13.88 -2.76
CA GLY A 17 28.47 13.24 -4.07
C GLY A 17 28.20 11.73 -4.10
N GLU A 18 27.71 11.14 -3.00
CA GLU A 18 27.12 9.79 -3.02
C GLU A 18 25.72 9.78 -3.67
N GLY A 19 25.10 10.95 -3.87
CA GLY A 19 23.71 11.07 -4.29
C GLY A 19 22.74 10.74 -3.14
N PRO A 20 21.42 10.87 -3.36
CA PRO A 20 20.44 10.47 -2.35
C PRO A 20 20.64 8.99 -2.01
N ASP A 21 20.78 8.65 -0.72
CA ASP A 21 20.79 7.26 -0.26
C ASP A 21 19.47 6.62 -0.70
N PRO A 22 19.47 5.67 -1.68
CA PRO A 22 18.28 5.00 -2.14
C PRO A 22 17.89 3.95 -1.10
N MET A 23 17.60 4.42 0.10
CA MET A 23 17.01 3.75 1.25
C MET A 23 17.10 2.22 1.20
N HIS A 24 18.31 1.71 1.42
CA HIS A 24 18.66 0.29 1.37
C HIS A 24 18.28 -0.40 0.05
N THR A 25 19.23 -0.49 -0.88
CA THR A 25 19.12 -1.44 -1.98
C THR A 25 19.13 -2.85 -1.41
N ILE A 26 17.95 -3.50 -1.36
CA ILE A 26 17.82 -4.90 -0.97
C ILE A 26 18.40 -5.75 -2.11
N THR A 27 19.63 -6.24 -1.93
CA THR A 27 20.32 -7.06 -2.93
C THR A 27 20.27 -8.55 -2.62
N ASP A 28 19.99 -8.93 -1.37
CA ASP A 28 19.84 -10.34 -0.98
C ASP A 28 18.58 -10.94 -1.64
N PRO A 29 18.71 -12.00 -2.45
CA PRO A 29 17.58 -12.62 -3.12
C PRO A 29 16.46 -13.07 -2.17
N ALA A 30 16.79 -13.56 -0.97
CA ALA A 30 15.79 -14.00 0.01
C ALA A 30 15.01 -12.80 0.57
N LEU A 31 15.68 -11.68 0.82
CA LEU A 31 15.01 -10.45 1.26
C LEU A 31 14.19 -9.81 0.14
N ILE A 32 14.62 -9.92 -1.12
CA ILE A 32 13.83 -9.51 -2.28
C ILE A 32 12.51 -10.29 -2.33
N ASP A 33 12.53 -11.61 -2.08
CA ASP A 33 11.32 -12.42 -2.09
C ASP A 33 10.37 -12.08 -0.92
N VAL A 34 10.90 -11.73 0.24
CA VAL A 34 10.11 -11.16 1.35
C VAL A 34 9.46 -9.84 0.92
N TYR A 35 10.20 -8.95 0.26
CA TYR A 35 9.66 -7.68 -0.22
C TYR A 35 8.55 -7.89 -1.26
N LYS A 36 8.74 -8.82 -2.20
CA LYS A 36 7.69 -9.19 -3.17
C LYS A 36 6.42 -9.68 -2.47
N ALA A 37 6.56 -10.52 -1.44
CA ALA A 37 5.41 -10.99 -0.65
C ALA A 37 4.69 -9.85 0.07
N ILE A 38 5.42 -8.84 0.57
CA ILE A 38 4.84 -7.63 1.15
C ILE A 38 4.03 -6.86 0.10
N VAL A 39 4.60 -6.65 -1.10
CA VAL A 39 3.90 -5.96 -2.19
C VAL A 39 2.65 -6.72 -2.61
N ALA A 40 2.73 -8.04 -2.79
CA ALA A 40 1.59 -8.87 -3.14
C ALA A 40 0.50 -8.84 -2.07
N THR A 41 0.87 -8.88 -0.78
CA THR A 41 -0.08 -8.77 0.34
C THR A 41 -0.81 -7.43 0.30
N ARG A 42 -0.08 -6.33 0.07
CA ARG A 42 -0.69 -4.98 -0.04
C ARG A 42 -1.63 -4.85 -1.23
N GLU A 43 -1.33 -5.52 -2.35
CA GLU A 43 -2.25 -5.58 -3.48
C GLU A 43 -3.51 -6.35 -3.14
N ALA A 44 -3.37 -7.53 -2.54
CA ALA A 44 -4.50 -8.34 -2.10
C ALA A 44 -5.39 -7.60 -1.08
N ASP A 45 -4.79 -6.87 -0.14
CA ASP A 45 -5.52 -6.02 0.81
C ASP A 45 -6.34 -4.93 0.09
N ARG A 46 -5.76 -4.27 -0.91
CA ARG A 46 -6.49 -3.26 -1.71
C ARG A 46 -7.64 -3.89 -2.50
N MET A 47 -7.40 -5.03 -3.14
CA MET A 47 -8.44 -5.76 -3.85
C MET A 47 -9.59 -6.18 -2.92
N LEU A 48 -9.28 -6.61 -1.69
CA LEU A 48 -10.27 -6.94 -0.67
C LEU A 48 -11.09 -5.71 -0.28
N ASP A 49 -10.44 -4.58 -0.03
CA ASP A 49 -11.12 -3.33 0.32
C ASP A 49 -12.10 -2.90 -0.81
N ASP A 50 -11.67 -2.94 -2.07
CA ASP A 50 -12.52 -2.61 -3.22
C ASP A 50 -13.72 -3.56 -3.38
N ALA A 51 -13.50 -4.87 -3.16
CA ALA A 51 -14.56 -5.87 -3.21
C ALA A 51 -15.60 -5.62 -2.11
N VAL A 52 -15.15 -5.30 -0.89
CA VAL A 52 -16.03 -4.97 0.24
C VAL A 52 -16.86 -3.72 -0.06
N LEU A 53 -16.23 -2.66 -0.57
CA LEU A 53 -16.94 -1.43 -0.93
C LEU A 53 -17.97 -1.67 -2.03
N THR A 54 -17.62 -2.48 -3.03
CA THR A 54 -18.56 -2.88 -4.09
C THR A 54 -19.75 -3.65 -3.52
N ALA A 55 -19.51 -4.65 -2.66
CA ALA A 55 -20.57 -5.40 -2.01
C ALA A 55 -21.49 -4.51 -1.17
N ARG A 56 -20.93 -3.53 -0.45
CA ARG A 56 -21.71 -2.56 0.33
C ARG A 56 -22.57 -1.67 -0.56
N LYS A 57 -22.04 -1.17 -1.67
CA LYS A 57 -22.80 -0.39 -2.66
C LYS A 57 -23.94 -1.20 -3.28
N SER A 58 -23.77 -2.51 -3.42
CA SER A 58 -24.83 -3.43 -3.86
C SER A 58 -25.84 -3.80 -2.76
N GLY A 59 -25.73 -3.22 -1.56
CA GLY A 59 -26.68 -3.42 -0.46
C GLY A 59 -26.40 -4.63 0.43
N VAL A 60 -25.29 -5.35 0.24
CA VAL A 60 -24.91 -6.49 1.09
C VAL A 60 -24.63 -5.99 2.51
N THR A 61 -25.17 -6.67 3.53
CA THR A 61 -25.03 -6.21 4.92
C THR A 61 -23.61 -6.41 5.47
N TRP A 62 -23.22 -5.58 6.44
CA TRP A 62 -21.95 -5.75 7.16
C TRP A 62 -21.84 -7.10 7.87
N GLN A 63 -22.96 -7.72 8.24
CA GLN A 63 -22.98 -9.06 8.82
C GLN A 63 -22.53 -10.09 7.77
N ALA A 64 -23.18 -10.11 6.61
CA ALA A 64 -22.85 -11.07 5.54
C ALA A 64 -21.41 -10.91 5.04
N ILE A 65 -20.91 -9.66 4.93
CA ILE A 65 -19.52 -9.39 4.58
C ILE A 65 -18.56 -9.91 5.67
N GLY A 66 -18.88 -9.66 6.94
CA GLY A 66 -18.10 -10.17 8.06
C GLY A 66 -18.03 -11.70 8.07
N ASP A 67 -19.16 -12.37 7.85
CA ASP A 67 -19.26 -13.83 7.84
C ASP A 67 -18.36 -14.45 6.75
N VAL A 68 -18.30 -13.87 5.55
CA VAL A 68 -17.42 -14.33 4.46
C VAL A 68 -15.94 -14.16 4.79
N ILE A 69 -15.58 -13.04 5.42
CA ILE A 69 -14.17 -12.72 5.74
C ILE A 69 -13.72 -13.43 7.04
N GLY A 70 -14.65 -13.98 7.82
CA GLY A 70 -14.36 -14.58 9.12
C GLY A 70 -14.15 -13.53 10.22
N MET A 71 -14.85 -12.40 10.13
CA MET A 71 -14.82 -11.34 11.15
C MET A 71 -16.23 -10.96 11.63
N THR A 72 -16.31 -10.34 12.81
CA THR A 72 -17.59 -9.85 13.30
C THR A 72 -18.09 -8.67 12.46
N ARG A 73 -19.42 -8.48 12.41
CA ARG A 73 -20.06 -7.29 11.81
C ARG A 73 -19.41 -5.99 12.26
N GLN A 74 -19.14 -5.85 13.56
CA GLN A 74 -18.56 -4.63 14.13
C GLN A 74 -17.10 -4.45 13.67
N GLY A 75 -16.36 -5.54 13.49
CA GLY A 75 -15.03 -5.52 12.87
C GLY A 75 -15.09 -4.99 11.44
N ALA A 76 -16.02 -5.50 10.63
CA ALA A 76 -16.21 -5.07 9.25
C ALA A 76 -16.63 -3.58 9.17
N MET A 77 -17.63 -3.18 9.97
CA MET A 77 -18.08 -1.78 10.02
C MET A 77 -16.98 -0.84 10.53
N LYS A 78 -16.15 -1.25 11.49
CA LYS A 78 -15.03 -0.43 11.95
C LYS A 78 -13.97 -0.23 10.87
N ARG A 79 -13.67 -1.28 10.08
CA ARG A 79 -12.63 -1.23 9.05
C ARG A 79 -13.05 -0.46 7.81
N TRP A 80 -14.29 -0.63 7.35
CA TRP A 80 -14.76 -0.07 6.07
C TRP A 80 -15.92 0.92 6.17
N GLY A 81 -16.54 1.07 7.35
CA GLY A 81 -17.75 1.87 7.52
C GLY A 81 -17.60 3.37 7.39
N SER A 82 -16.37 3.91 7.38
CA SER A 82 -16.11 5.33 7.12
C SER A 82 -15.95 5.66 5.63
N VAL A 83 -15.81 4.65 4.76
CA VAL A 83 -15.51 4.82 3.32
C VAL A 83 -16.65 4.32 2.42
N ALA A 84 -17.52 3.44 2.94
CA ALA A 84 -18.68 2.87 2.25
C ALA A 84 -19.92 3.76 2.35
#